data_AF-A0A3N5RS15-F1
#
_entry.id   AF-A0A3N5RS15-F1
#
_cell.length_a   1.000
_cell.length_b   1.000
_cell.length_c   1.000
_cell.angle_alpha   90.00
_cell.angle_beta   90.00
_cell.angle_gamma   90.00
#
_symmetry.space_group_name_H-M   'P 1'
#
loop_
_entity.id
_entity.type
_entity.pdbx_description
1 polymer ?
#
loop_
_entity_poly.entity_id
_entity_poly.type
_entity_poly.pdbx_seq_one_letter_code
_entity_poly.pdbx_strand_id
1 'polypeptide(L)'
;IQSIHRRGGIIAALCAAPMVLGHAGVLAGKKATCFPGFEGMMTGATPTGAPVEVDGTVITARGPGCAIPFALALVEALAGKTMMKELRDAMQVYWL
;
A
#
# COMPACT_ATOMS: atom_id res chain seq x y z
N ILE A 1 -2.94 10.77 10.14
CA ILE A 1 -2.43 10.48 8.78
C ILE A 1 -1.49 11.59 8.29
N GLN A 2 -1.96 12.83 8.08
CA GLN A 2 -1.12 13.92 7.56
C GLN A 2 0.15 14.22 8.38
N SER A 3 0.07 14.15 9.72
CA SER A 3 1.26 14.32 10.59
C SER A 3 2.34 13.26 10.31
N ILE A 4 1.94 11.99 10.14
CA ILE A 4 2.85 10.89 9.79
C ILE A 4 3.43 11.09 8.38
N HIS A 5 2.61 11.56 7.44
CA HIS A 5 3.05 11.83 6.06
C HIS A 5 4.14 12.90 6.00
N ARG A 6 3.92 14.05 6.68
CA ARG A 6 4.86 15.19 6.67
C ARG A 6 6.23 14.87 7.25
N ARG A 7 6.31 13.91 8.17
CA ARG A 7 7.59 13.44 8.74
C ARG A 7 8.24 12.30 7.93
N GLY A 8 7.72 11.98 6.75
CA GLY A 8 8.23 10.89 5.91
C GLY A 8 7.95 9.49 6.47
N GLY A 9 6.94 9.33 7.34
CA GLY A 9 6.56 8.02 7.86
C GLY A 9 5.83 7.17 6.82
N ILE A 10 5.89 5.86 7.00
CA ILE A 10 5.15 4.90 6.16
C ILE A 10 3.64 5.07 6.40
N ILE A 11 2.89 5.13 5.30
CA ILE A 11 1.43 5.17 5.29
C ILE A 11 0.93 4.05 4.39
N ALA A 12 0.01 3.25 4.93
CA ALA A 12 -0.48 2.07 4.27
C ALA A 12 -2.01 2.00 4.28
N ALA A 13 -2.62 1.58 3.16
CA ALA A 13 -4.07 1.42 3.08
C ALA A 13 -4.46 0.31 2.10
N LEU A 14 -5.47 -0.49 2.44
CA LEU A 14 -5.91 -1.65 1.66
C LEU A 14 -7.41 -1.58 1.37
N CYS A 15 -7.83 -2.15 0.24
CA CYS A 15 -9.22 -2.24 -0.18
C CYS A 15 -9.81 -0.84 -0.40
N ALA A 16 -10.85 -0.45 0.34
CA ALA A 16 -11.47 0.86 0.24
C ALA A 16 -10.67 1.97 0.96
N ALA A 17 -9.82 1.62 1.93
CA ALA A 17 -9.13 2.59 2.78
C ALA A 17 -8.26 3.65 2.06
N PRO A 18 -7.68 3.40 0.85
CA PRO A 18 -6.97 4.44 0.09
C PRO A 18 -7.81 5.70 -0.18
N MET A 19 -9.15 5.61 -0.18
CA MET A 19 -10.03 6.79 -0.27
C MET A 19 -9.73 7.82 0.83
N VAL A 20 -9.41 7.37 2.05
CA VAL A 20 -9.10 8.25 3.18
C VAL A 20 -7.77 8.97 2.94
N LEU A 21 -6.81 8.30 2.30
CA LEU A 21 -5.52 8.90 1.93
C LEU A 21 -5.70 9.95 0.82
N GLY A 22 -6.57 9.68 -0.15
CA GLY A 22 -6.97 10.64 -1.19
C GLY A 22 -7.57 11.90 -0.58
N HIS A 23 -8.58 11.76 0.27
CA HIS A 23 -9.21 12.90 0.96
C HIS A 23 -8.23 13.67 1.87
N ALA A 24 -7.24 12.98 2.45
CA ALA A 24 -6.21 13.61 3.28
C ALA A 24 -5.11 14.34 2.47
N GLY A 25 -5.14 14.26 1.13
CA GLY A 25 -4.13 14.82 0.23
C GLY A 25 -2.82 14.03 0.15
N VAL A 26 -2.77 12.83 0.76
CA VAL A 26 -1.55 12.01 0.84
C VAL A 26 -1.20 11.37 -0.51
N LEU A 27 -2.21 11.12 -1.36
CA LEU A 27 -2.02 10.48 -2.66
C LEU A 27 -1.75 11.47 -3.80
N ALA A 28 -1.68 12.78 -3.53
CA ALA A 28 -1.49 13.79 -4.57
C ALA A 28 -0.17 13.55 -5.34
N GLY A 29 -0.28 13.32 -6.64
CA GLY A 29 0.86 13.06 -7.54
C GLY A 29 1.46 11.65 -7.39
N LYS A 30 0.80 10.74 -6.66
CA LYS A 30 1.29 9.37 -6.42
C LYS A 30 0.57 8.33 -7.25
N LYS A 31 1.24 7.22 -7.52
CA LYS A 31 0.58 5.98 -7.93
C LYS A 31 -0.07 5.30 -6.73
N ALA A 32 -1.29 4.82 -6.90
CA ALA A 32 -2.01 4.07 -5.88
C ALA A 32 -2.96 3.04 -6.48
N THR A 33 -3.34 2.05 -5.69
CA THR A 33 -4.37 1.06 -6.02
C THR A 33 -5.41 0.99 -4.91
N CYS A 34 -6.63 0.58 -5.23
CA CYS A 34 -7.72 0.41 -4.27
C CYS A 34 -8.72 -0.63 -4.77
N PHE A 35 -9.72 -0.94 -3.96
CA PHE A 35 -10.79 -1.83 -4.38
C PHE A 35 -11.51 -1.28 -5.62
N PRO A 36 -11.86 -2.14 -6.60
CA PRO A 36 -12.60 -1.70 -7.78
C PRO A 36 -13.88 -0.95 -7.40
N GLY A 37 -14.10 0.22 -8.01
CA GLY A 37 -15.21 1.12 -7.69
C GLY A 37 -14.85 2.25 -6.72
N PHE A 38 -13.63 2.27 -6.16
CA PHE A 38 -13.15 3.33 -5.27
C PHE A 38 -12.13 4.27 -5.93
N GLU A 39 -11.77 4.05 -7.20
CA GLU A 39 -10.70 4.78 -7.89
C GLU A 39 -10.97 6.29 -7.93
N GLY A 40 -12.23 6.67 -8.16
CA GLY A 40 -12.65 8.08 -8.17
C GLY A 40 -12.51 8.80 -6.83
N MET A 41 -12.35 8.06 -5.72
CA MET A 41 -12.14 8.62 -4.38
C MET A 41 -10.65 8.74 -3.99
N MET A 42 -9.73 8.28 -4.84
CA MET A 42 -8.29 8.48 -4.66
C MET A 42 -7.86 9.84 -5.23
N THR A 43 -8.42 10.93 -4.69
CA THR A 43 -8.18 12.29 -5.20
C THR A 43 -6.70 12.60 -5.36
N GLY A 44 -6.31 13.03 -6.58
CA GLY A 44 -4.94 13.40 -6.93
C GLY A 44 -3.98 12.23 -7.20
N ALA A 45 -4.43 10.98 -7.05
CA ALA A 45 -3.65 9.79 -7.36
C ALA A 45 -3.78 9.39 -8.83
N THR A 46 -2.83 8.58 -9.29
CA THR A 46 -2.94 7.79 -10.53
C THR A 46 -3.33 6.35 -10.14
N PRO A 47 -4.60 5.92 -10.38
CA PRO A 47 -5.04 4.56 -10.10
C PRO A 47 -4.33 3.54 -11.01
N THR A 48 -3.71 2.51 -10.44
CA THR A 48 -2.95 1.51 -11.23
C THR A 48 -3.66 0.17 -11.38
N GLY A 49 -4.53 -0.20 -10.44
CA GLY A 49 -5.19 -1.50 -10.41
C GLY A 49 -4.26 -2.67 -10.08
N ALA A 50 -3.00 -2.41 -9.73
CA ALA A 50 -2.03 -3.41 -9.29
C ALA A 50 -2.50 -4.09 -7.98
N PRO A 51 -2.08 -5.34 -7.69
CA PRO A 51 -2.38 -5.97 -6.39
C PRO A 51 -1.88 -5.16 -5.20
N VAL A 52 -0.66 -4.63 -5.32
CA VAL A 52 0.01 -3.73 -4.37
C VAL A 52 0.75 -2.66 -5.17
N GLU A 53 0.70 -1.42 -4.70
CA GLU A 53 1.45 -0.29 -5.26
C GLU A 53 2.30 0.34 -4.15
N VAL A 54 3.58 0.57 -4.43
CA VAL A 54 4.53 1.23 -3.51
C VAL A 54 5.07 2.48 -4.19
N ASP A 55 4.74 3.66 -3.65
CA ASP A 55 5.20 4.97 -4.14
C ASP A 55 5.84 5.77 -2.99
N GLY A 56 7.15 5.59 -2.84
CA GLY A 56 7.92 6.14 -1.73
C GLY A 56 7.47 5.54 -0.40
N THR A 57 6.96 6.37 0.50
CA THR A 57 6.47 5.94 1.82
C THR A 57 5.00 5.53 1.84
N VAL A 58 4.32 5.57 0.70
CA VAL A 58 2.90 5.20 0.58
C VAL A 58 2.78 3.81 -0.04
N ILE A 59 2.08 2.91 0.66
CA ILE A 59 1.83 1.53 0.23
C ILE A 59 0.32 1.33 0.15
N THR A 60 -0.20 0.96 -1.02
CA THR A 60 -1.63 0.69 -1.19
C THR A 60 -1.89 -0.69 -1.77
N ALA A 61 -3.04 -1.30 -1.46
CA ALA A 61 -3.38 -2.63 -1.95
C ALA A 61 -4.85 -2.76 -2.34
N ARG A 62 -5.10 -3.57 -3.37
CA ARG A 62 -6.37 -3.59 -4.10
C ARG A 62 -7.53 -4.20 -3.31
N GLY A 63 -7.33 -5.31 -2.61
CA GLY A 63 -8.42 -5.98 -1.92
C GLY A 63 -7.96 -7.12 -1.00
N PRO A 64 -8.90 -7.91 -0.44
CA PRO A 64 -8.59 -8.97 0.52
C PRO A 64 -7.60 -10.02 -0.02
N GLY A 65 -7.70 -10.39 -1.30
CA GLY A 65 -6.77 -11.31 -1.95
C GLY A 65 -5.33 -10.77 -2.05
N CYS A 66 -5.12 -9.49 -1.80
CA CYS A 66 -3.81 -8.83 -1.80
C CYS A 66 -3.25 -8.64 -0.38
N ALA A 67 -3.89 -9.18 0.66
CA ALA A 67 -3.45 -8.98 2.04
C ALA A 67 -2.03 -9.53 2.31
N ILE A 68 -1.70 -10.70 1.79
CA ILE A 68 -0.36 -11.29 1.92
C ILE A 68 0.71 -10.43 1.21
N PRO A 69 0.62 -10.13 -0.09
CA PRO A 69 1.63 -9.29 -0.74
C PRO A 69 1.71 -7.88 -0.13
N PHE A 70 0.59 -7.34 0.37
CA PHE A 70 0.57 -6.07 1.09
C PHE A 70 1.34 -6.12 2.41
N ALA A 71 1.12 -7.17 3.21
CA ALA A 71 1.84 -7.38 4.46
C ALA A 71 3.35 -7.57 4.22
N LEU A 72 3.74 -8.31 3.19
CA LEU A 72 5.14 -8.48 2.82
C LEU A 72 5.78 -7.14 2.42
N ALA A 73 5.10 -6.31 1.63
CA ALA A 73 5.57 -4.96 1.28
C ALA A 73 5.76 -4.07 2.53
N LEU A 74 4.87 -4.18 3.53
CA LEU A 74 5.02 -3.47 4.80
C LEU A 74 6.23 -3.95 5.60
N VAL A 75 6.45 -5.26 5.67
CA VAL A 75 7.61 -5.83 6.38
C VAL A 75 8.90 -5.42 5.69
N GLU A 76 8.96 -5.42 4.36
CA GLU A 76 10.14 -4.93 3.63
C GLU A 76 10.40 -3.44 3.94
N ALA A 77 9.36 -2.61 3.95
CA ALA A 77 9.50 -1.18 4.24
C ALA A 77 9.90 -0.88 5.70
N LEU A 78 9.46 -1.70 6.67
CA LEU A 78 9.68 -1.47 8.10
C LEU A 78 10.91 -2.17 8.66
N ALA A 79 11.19 -3.39 8.19
CA ALA A 79 12.21 -4.29 8.74
C ALA A 79 13.24 -4.75 7.70
N GLY A 80 13.11 -4.30 6.45
CA GLY A 80 14.04 -4.61 5.38
C GLY A 80 13.74 -5.92 4.66
N LYS A 81 14.40 -6.08 3.52
CA LYS A 81 14.16 -7.16 2.56
C LYS A 81 14.48 -8.56 3.10
N THR A 82 15.46 -8.68 3.98
CA THR A 82 15.84 -9.97 4.60
C THR A 82 14.69 -10.51 5.47
N MET A 83 14.17 -9.70 6.39
CA MET A 83 13.04 -10.08 7.24
C MET A 83 11.78 -10.41 6.44
N MET A 84 11.51 -9.63 5.38
CA MET A 84 10.38 -9.94 4.49
C MET A 84 10.52 -11.32 3.84
N LYS A 85 11.71 -11.66 3.32
CA LYS A 85 11.97 -12.98 2.70
C LYS A 85 11.82 -14.11 3.71
N GLU A 86 12.40 -13.97 4.90
CA GLU A 86 12.27 -14.95 5.98
C GLU A 86 10.81 -15.19 6.35
N LEU A 87 10.02 -14.12 6.49
CA LEU A 87 8.59 -14.22 6.76
C LEU A 87 7.83 -14.90 5.62
N ARG A 88 8.10 -14.52 4.36
CA ARG A 88 7.48 -15.12 3.18
C ARG A 88 7.73 -16.62 3.13
N ASP A 89 8.98 -17.04 3.36
CA ASP A 89 9.39 -18.43 3.34
C ASP A 89 8.76 -19.21 4.52
N ALA A 90 8.74 -18.64 5.73
CA ALA A 90 8.07 -19.23 6.90
C ALA A 90 6.55 -19.41 6.69
N MET A 91 5.90 -18.47 6.00
CA MET A 91 4.49 -18.56 5.64
C MET A 91 4.20 -19.45 4.42
N GLN A 92 5.24 -20.01 3.78
CA GLN A 92 5.12 -20.85 2.58
C GLN A 92 4.49 -20.12 1.38
N VAL A 93 4.71 -18.80 1.27
CA VAL A 93 4.13 -17.94 0.24
C VAL A 93 5.06 -17.90 -0.99
N TYR A 94 5.12 -19.00 -1.73
CA TYR A 94 6.05 -19.13 -2.87
C TYR A 94 5.56 -18.52 -4.19
N TRP A 95 4.29 -18.14 -4.25
CA TRP A 95 3.66 -17.55 -5.44
C TRP A 95 3.86 -16.03 -5.55
N LEU A 96 4.74 -15.46 -4.72
CA LEU A 96 5.10 -14.04 -4.65
C LEU A 96 6.62 -13.82 -4.63
#